data_AF-A0A1G8XUP8-F1
#
_entry.id   AF-A0A1G8XUP8-F1
#
_cell.length_a   1.000
_cell.length_b   1.000
_cell.length_c   1.000
_cell.angle_alpha   90.00
_cell.angle_beta   90.00
_cell.angle_gamma   90.00
#
_symmetry.space_group_name_H-M   'P 1'
#
loop_
_entity.id
_entity.type
_entity.pdbx_description
1 polymer ?
#
loop_
_entity_poly.entity_id
_entity_poly.type
_entity_poly.pdbx_seq_one_letter_code
_entity_poly.pdbx_strand_id
1 'polypeptide(L)' 'MEMLSWMKKVDTRMKKSSLLQLIDEMHGVIHALLVDNKRYKDTILELKKALEQQQ' A
#
# COMPACT_ATOMS: atom_id res chain seq x y z
N MET A 1 9.14 -11.84 10.70
CA MET A 1 8.49 -11.94 12.03
C MET A 1 8.32 -10.55 12.68
N GLU A 2 8.16 -9.47 11.89
CA GLU A 2 8.08 -8.09 12.42
C GLU A 2 6.66 -7.51 12.39
N MET A 3 5.82 -7.95 11.44
CA MET A 3 4.45 -7.47 11.26
C MET A 3 3.55 -7.73 12.49
N LEU A 4 3.77 -8.85 13.19
CA LEU A 4 3.05 -9.20 14.43
C LEU A 4 3.48 -8.35 15.65
N SER A 5 4.70 -7.79 15.63
CA SER A 5 5.18 -6.92 16.72
C SER A 5 4.48 -5.57 16.71
N TRP A 6 4.15 -5.04 15.52
CA TRP A 6 3.38 -3.80 15.39
C TRP A 6 1.93 -3.97 15.87
N MET A 7 1.31 -5.12 15.59
CA MET A 7 -0.02 -5.46 16.10
C MET A 7 -0.07 -5.56 17.63
N LYS A 8 1.01 -5.98 18.29
CA LYS A 8 1.11 -6.00 19.76
C LYS A 8 1.03 -4.60 20.41
N LYS A 9 1.34 -3.54 19.66
CA LYS A 9 1.20 -2.13 20.11
C LYS A 9 -0.20 -1.57 19.90
N VAL A 10 -1.03 -2.21 19.08
CA VAL A 10 -2.45 -1.84 18.93
C VAL A 10 -3.14 -2.31 20.21
N ASP A 11 -3.41 -1.33 21.07
CA ASP A 11 -3.94 -1.43 22.43
C ASP A 11 -4.75 -2.71 22.68
N THR A 12 -4.33 -3.53 23.65
CA THR A 12 -5.05 -4.74 24.08
C THR A 12 -6.47 -4.44 24.60
N ARG A 13 -6.82 -3.16 24.76
CA ARG A 13 -8.17 -2.67 25.08
C ARG A 13 -9.09 -2.53 23.86
N MET A 14 -8.56 -2.61 22.64
CA MET A 14 -9.35 -2.47 21.43
C MET A 14 -10.23 -3.70 21.24
N LYS A 15 -11.54 -3.50 21.06
CA LYS A 15 -12.46 -4.60 20.75
C LYS A 15 -12.05 -5.26 19.44
N LYS A 16 -12.13 -6.60 19.38
CA LYS A 16 -11.76 -7.39 18.20
C LYS A 16 -12.41 -6.87 16.90
N SER A 17 -13.66 -6.41 16.96
CA SER A 17 -14.38 -5.82 15.82
C SER A 17 -13.73 -4.51 15.34
N SER A 18 -13.34 -3.63 16.26
CA SER A 18 -12.67 -2.37 15.94
C SER A 18 -11.27 -2.60 15.36
N LEU A 19 -10.57 -3.63 15.84
CA LEU A 19 -9.28 -4.03 15.26
C LEU A 19 -9.44 -4.56 13.83
N LEU A 20 -10.46 -5.39 13.58
CA LEU A 20 -10.74 -5.91 12.23
C LEU A 20 -11.09 -4.77 11.26
N GLN A 21 -11.94 -3.84 11.69
CA GLN A 21 -12.27 -2.67 10.88
C GLN A 21 -11.04 -1.82 10.54
N LEU A 22 -10.16 -1.58 11.51
CA LEU A 22 -8.91 -0.87 11.27
C LEU A 22 -8.01 -1.61 10.27
N ILE A 23 -7.92 -2.94 10.37
CA ILE A 23 -7.15 -3.75 9.43
C ILE A 23 -7.74 -3.64 8.01
N ASP A 24 -9.06 -3.69 7.88
CA ASP A 24 -9.74 -3.57 6.57
C ASP A 24 -9.50 -2.19 5.95
N GLU A 25 -9.60 -1.11 6.74
CA GLU A 25 -9.30 0.26 6.31
C GLU A 25 -7.83 0.40 5.88
N MET A 26 -6.89 -0.11 6.68
CA MET A 26 -5.47 -0.12 6.34
C MET A 26 -5.18 -0.91 5.07
N HIS A 27 -5.82 -2.07 4.89
CA HIS A 27 -5.69 -2.89 3.70
C HIS A 27 -6.19 -2.14 2.45
N GLY A 28 -7.32 -1.43 2.57
CA GLY A 28 -7.84 -0.57 1.50
C GLY A 28 -6.86 0.53 1.08
N VAL A 29 -6.28 1.24 2.06
CA VAL A 29 -5.28 2.28 1.80
C VAL A 29 -4.02 1.70 1.14
N ILE A 30 -3.50 0.59 1.65
CA ILE A 30 -2.33 -0.08 1.07
C ILE A 30 -2.62 -0.50 -0.38
N HIS A 31 -3.80 -1.05 -0.64
CA HIS A 31 -4.19 -1.46 -1.98
C HIS A 31 -4.25 -0.27 -2.94
N ALA A 32 -4.88 0.85 -2.54
CA ALA A 32 -4.92 2.06 -3.35
C ALA A 32 -3.52 2.59 -3.67
N LEU A 33 -2.63 2.63 -2.68
CA LEU A 33 -1.23 3.05 -2.87
C LEU A 33 -0.46 2.13 -3.82
N LEU A 34 -0.69 0.81 -3.76
CA LEU A 34 -0.06 -0.14 -4.69
C LEU A 34 -0.54 0.05 -6.13
N VAL A 35 -1.83 0.30 -6.33
CA VAL A 35 -2.42 0.57 -7.64
C VAL A 35 -1.83 1.85 -8.24
N ASP A 36 -1.77 2.93 -7.46
CA ASP A 36 -1.17 4.19 -7.91
C ASP A 36 0.32 4.04 -8.21
N ASN A 37 1.08 3.31 -7.37
CA ASN A 37 2.49 3.05 -7.61
C ASN A 37 2.73 2.31 -8.93
N LYS A 38 1.87 1.31 -9.22
CA LYS A 38 1.91 0.59 -10.50
C LYS A 38 1.65 1.53 -11.66
N ARG A 39 0.59 2.36 -11.59
CA ARG A 39 0.27 3.36 -12.62
C ARG A 39 1.46 4.28 -12.89
N TYR A 40 2.10 4.82 -11.85
CA TYR A 40 3.26 5.69 -12.02
C TYR A 40 4.46 4.97 -12.64
N LYS A 41 4.71 3.70 -12.29
CA LYS A 41 5.77 2.90 -12.92
C LYS A 41 5.51 2.67 -14.41
N ASP A 42 4.27 2.36 -14.78
CA ASP A 42 3.88 2.15 -16.17
C ASP A 42 4.06 3.44 -16.98
N THR A 43 3.62 4.60 -16.45
CA THR A 43 3.83 5.91 -17.08
C THR A 43 5.32 6.24 -17.24
N ILE A 44 6.14 5.99 -16.22
CA ILE A 44 7.60 6.21 -16.32
C ILE A 44 8.20 5.34 -17.42
N LEU A 45 7.75 4.10 -17.57
CA LEU A 45 8.22 3.19 -18.62
C LEU A 45 7.84 3.71 -20.01
N GLU A 46 6.62 4.19 -20.20
CA GLU A 46 6.16 4.77 -21.46
C GLU A 46 6.97 6.03 -21.83
N LEU A 47 7.18 6.93 -20.86
CA LEU A 47 7.97 8.13 -21.07
C LEU A 47 9.43 7.82 -21.42
N LYS A 48 10.04 6.81 -20.78
CA LYS A 48 11.39 6.35 -21.12
C LYS A 48 11.48 5.83 -22.55
N LYS A 49 10.52 5.01 -22.98
CA LYS A 49 10.45 4.50 -24.36
C LYS A 49 10.29 5.64 -25.37
N ALA A 50 9.44 6.62 -25.07
CA ALA A 50 9.25 7.78 -25.94
C ALA A 50 10.53 8.62 -26.07
N LEU A 51 11.29 8.77 -24.98
CA LEU A 51 12.57 9.47 -25.00
C LEU A 51 13.63 8.72 -25.82
N GLU A 52 13.72 7.40 -25.66
CA GLU A 52 14.63 6.54 -26.44
C GLU A 52 14.33 6.55 -27.94
N GLN A 53 13.06 6.73 -28.34
CA GLN A 53 12.66 6.83 -29.74
C GLN A 53 12.97 8.20 -30.38
N GLN A 54 13.26 9.22 -29.58
CA GLN A 54 13.58 10.58 -30.05
C GLN A 54 15.08 10.85 -30.14
N GLN A 55 15.92 9.92 -29.67
CA GLN A 55 17.39 9.96 -29.76
C GLN A 55 17.89 9.09 -30.91
#